data_AF-A0A1A9RMG1-F1
#
_entry.id   AF-A0A1A9RMG1-F1
#
_cell.length_a   1.000
_cell.length_b   1.000
_cell.length_c   1.000
_cell.angle_alpha   90.00
_cell.angle_beta   90.00
_cell.angle_gamma   90.00
#
_symmetry.space_group_name_H-M   'P 1'
#
loop_
_entity.id
_entity.type
_entity.pdbx_description
1 polymer ?
#
loop_
_entity_poly.entity_id
_entity_poly.type
_entity_poly.pdbx_seq_one_letter_code
_entity_poly.pdbx_strand_id
1 'polypeptide(L)'
;MRELNARGLIHDITEAKPGQIVLLSGRMQMVDLVLMNDLLEPALDMELSNMPSLTDAHRRKKREKAEENGTLIKMFSALPKLLQVRIFDDTKSTWCTIRHVDMMQDSFSIAMKHGVTVRGQWHVLAVLDALPDDTELDEKAFEYMTDLDNGYFTALLHIRTMMGRRFNEYGISPLAIFRKLT
;
A
#
# COMPACT_ATOMS: atom_id res chain seq x y z
N MET A 1 18.30 12.20 14.16
CA MET A 1 17.17 12.38 15.11
C MET A 1 17.47 13.38 16.22
N ARG A 2 18.50 13.19 17.07
CA ARG A 2 18.80 14.12 18.19
C ARG A 2 18.85 15.59 17.77
N GLU A 3 19.58 15.89 16.69
CA GLU A 3 19.71 17.26 16.18
C GLU A 3 18.39 17.83 15.64
N LEU A 4 17.62 17.02 14.89
CA LEU A 4 16.30 17.42 14.39
C LEU A 4 15.35 17.75 15.53
N ASN A 5 15.36 16.92 16.58
CA ASN A 5 14.55 17.14 17.77
C ASN A 5 15.00 18.38 18.55
N ALA A 6 16.32 18.57 18.72
CA ALA A 6 16.88 19.75 19.39
C ALA A 6 16.51 21.06 18.68
N ARG A 7 16.33 21.01 17.36
CA ARG A 7 15.87 22.14 16.53
C ARG A 7 14.35 22.26 16.43
N GLY A 8 13.58 21.38 17.10
CA GLY A 8 12.12 21.39 17.06
C GLY A 8 11.54 21.07 15.68
N LEU A 9 12.27 20.32 14.84
CA LEU A 9 11.86 19.99 13.48
C LEU A 9 10.98 18.74 13.38
N ILE A 10 10.82 18.00 14.48
CA ILE A 10 9.96 16.81 14.56
C ILE A 10 8.65 17.21 15.22
N HIS A 11 7.54 17.01 14.51
CA HIS A 11 6.21 17.41 14.93
C HIS A 11 5.31 16.19 15.20
N ASP A 12 4.27 16.37 16.01
CA ASP A 12 3.17 15.40 16.07
C ASP A 12 2.42 15.42 14.74
N ILE A 13 2.10 14.23 14.23
CA ILE A 13 1.47 14.08 12.92
C ILE A 13 0.08 14.73 12.82
N THR A 14 -0.66 14.91 13.93
CA THR A 14 -1.98 15.57 13.89
C THR A 14 -1.91 17.09 13.80
N GLU A 15 -0.76 17.68 14.12
CA GLU A 15 -0.55 19.13 14.09
C GLU A 15 0.39 19.55 12.96
N ALA A 16 1.07 18.58 12.34
CA ALA A 16 2.01 18.79 11.26
C ALA A 16 1.32 19.17 9.95
N LYS A 17 2.00 20.02 9.19
CA LYS A 17 1.65 20.36 7.81
C LYS A 17 2.44 19.50 6.83
N PRO A 18 1.92 19.26 5.61
CA PRO A 18 2.70 18.65 4.55
C PRO A 18 4.08 19.31 4.39
N GLY A 19 5.12 18.48 4.18
CA GLY A 19 6.53 18.87 4.12
C GLY A 19 7.26 18.85 5.46
N GLN A 20 6.57 18.75 6.60
CA GLN A 20 7.20 18.69 7.92
C GLN A 20 7.62 17.27 8.30
N ILE A 21 8.63 17.16 9.17
CA ILE A 21 9.10 15.86 9.67
C ILE A 21 8.24 15.44 10.85
N VAL A 22 7.79 14.19 10.84
CA VAL A 22 6.98 13.58 11.88
C VAL A 22 7.63 12.30 12.40
N LEU A 23 7.32 11.95 13.65
CA LEU A 23 7.69 10.68 14.25
C LEU A 23 6.41 9.98 14.74
N LEU A 24 6.05 8.87 14.12
CA LEU A 24 4.93 8.03 14.53
C LEU A 24 5.44 6.70 15.08
N SER A 25 4.73 6.15 16.07
CA SER A 25 5.01 4.83 16.62
C SER A 25 3.76 3.96 16.56
N GLY A 26 3.89 2.69 16.20
CA GLY A 26 2.74 1.80 16.11
C GLY A 26 3.08 0.39 15.69
N ARG A 27 2.04 -0.35 15.31
CA ARG A 27 2.16 -1.64 14.63
C ARG A 27 2.53 -1.39 13.18
N MET A 28 3.26 -2.32 12.57
CA MET A 28 3.62 -2.25 11.15
C MET A 28 2.85 -3.32 10.36
N GLN A 29 2.29 -2.92 9.23
CA GLN A 29 1.75 -3.84 8.23
C GLN A 29 2.50 -3.66 6.91
N MET A 30 2.78 -4.77 6.24
CA MET A 30 3.46 -4.80 4.95
C MET A 30 2.65 -5.57 3.94
N VAL A 31 2.50 -5.01 2.74
CA VAL A 31 1.89 -5.68 1.59
C VAL A 31 2.84 -5.54 0.41
N ASP A 32 3.42 -6.65 0.00
CA ASP A 32 4.39 -6.68 -1.09
C ASP A 32 3.73 -7.09 -2.40
N LEU A 33 3.60 -6.13 -3.32
CA LEU A 33 2.99 -6.38 -4.63
C LEU A 33 3.88 -7.23 -5.54
N VAL A 34 5.21 -7.28 -5.33
CA VAL A 34 6.09 -8.21 -6.05
C VAL A 34 5.71 -9.64 -5.67
N LEU A 35 5.72 -9.94 -4.37
CA LEU A 35 5.43 -11.28 -3.87
C LEU A 35 4.02 -11.70 -4.22
N MET A 36 3.06 -10.78 -4.13
CA MET A 36 1.69 -11.09 -4.49
C MET A 36 1.56 -11.40 -5.98
N ASN A 37 2.21 -10.62 -6.86
CA ASN A 37 2.21 -10.89 -8.30
C ASN A 37 2.84 -12.25 -8.64
N ASP A 38 3.95 -12.60 -7.98
CA ASP A 38 4.68 -13.84 -8.25
C ASP A 38 3.95 -15.09 -7.73
N LEU A 39 3.08 -14.93 -6.72
CA LEU A 39 2.28 -16.02 -6.14
C LEU A 39 0.85 -16.11 -6.70
N LEU A 40 0.35 -15.04 -7.32
CA LEU A 40 -1.05 -14.93 -7.73
C LEU A 40 -1.44 -15.99 -8.76
N GLU A 41 -0.70 -16.06 -9.87
CA GLU A 41 -1.00 -17.01 -10.95
C GLU A 41 -0.95 -18.47 -10.47
N PRO A 42 0.12 -18.94 -9.78
CA PRO A 42 0.15 -20.28 -9.20
C PRO A 42 -1.02 -20.58 -8.25
N ALA A 43 -1.41 -19.61 -7.42
CA ALA A 43 -2.52 -19.79 -6.48
C ALA A 43 -3.87 -19.93 -7.19
N LEU A 44 -4.12 -19.12 -8.22
CA LEU A 44 -5.34 -19.17 -9.02
C LEU A 44 -5.43 -20.44 -9.87
N ASP A 45 -4.31 -20.90 -10.43
CA ASP A 45 -4.25 -22.16 -11.18
C ASP A 45 -4.54 -23.37 -10.29
N MET A 46 -4.03 -23.35 -9.06
CA MET A 46 -4.33 -24.37 -8.06
C MET A 46 -5.82 -24.35 -7.68
N GLU A 47 -6.41 -23.16 -7.49
CA GLU A 47 -7.85 -23.01 -7.25
C GLU A 47 -8.67 -23.60 -8.41
N LEU A 48 -8.36 -23.21 -9.66
CA LEU A 48 -9.03 -23.73 -10.86
C LEU A 48 -8.89 -25.24 -10.99
N SER A 49 -7.72 -25.79 -10.68
CA SER A 49 -7.45 -27.23 -10.74
C SER A 49 -8.31 -28.01 -9.76
N ASN A 50 -8.61 -27.43 -8.60
CA ASN A 50 -9.46 -28.02 -7.57
C ASN A 50 -10.97 -27.87 -7.84
N MET A 51 -11.38 -27.07 -8.82
CA MET A 51 -12.80 -26.95 -9.18
C MET A 51 -13.33 -28.22 -9.85
N PRO A 52 -14.58 -28.64 -9.54
CA PRO A 52 -15.20 -29.78 -10.20
C PRO A 52 -15.35 -29.53 -11.70
N SER A 53 -15.29 -30.61 -12.50
CA SER A 53 -15.40 -30.56 -13.96
C SER A 53 -16.35 -31.64 -14.55
N LEU A 54 -17.12 -32.30 -13.67
CA LEU A 54 -17.91 -33.49 -14.00
C LEU A 54 -19.12 -33.19 -14.89
N THR A 55 -19.71 -32.01 -14.78
CA THR A 55 -20.92 -31.60 -15.54
C THR A 55 -20.59 -30.45 -16.50
N ASP A 56 -21.42 -30.24 -17.51
CA ASP A 56 -21.26 -29.10 -18.42
C ASP A 56 -21.41 -27.75 -17.70
N ALA A 57 -22.28 -27.68 -16.69
CA ALA A 57 -22.41 -26.50 -15.84
C ALA A 57 -21.11 -26.24 -15.05
N HIS A 58 -20.48 -27.30 -14.52
CA HIS A 58 -19.18 -27.18 -13.83
C HIS A 58 -18.06 -26.73 -14.78
N ARG A 59 -18.00 -27.30 -16.00
CA ARG A 59 -17.03 -26.90 -17.03
C ARG A 59 -17.21 -25.43 -17.45
N ARG A 60 -18.46 -24.99 -17.63
CA ARG A 60 -18.78 -23.59 -17.96
C ARG A 60 -18.31 -22.65 -16.86
N LYS A 61 -18.65 -22.93 -15.60
CA LYS A 61 -18.24 -22.13 -14.45
C LYS A 61 -16.71 -22.06 -14.28
N LYS A 62 -16.00 -23.18 -14.49
CA LYS A 62 -14.54 -23.22 -14.45
C LYS A 62 -13.92 -22.36 -15.56
N ARG A 63 -14.52 -22.34 -16.76
CA ARG A 63 -14.07 -21.49 -17.87
C ARG A 63 -14.30 -20.01 -17.59
N GLU A 64 -15.49 -19.63 -17.11
CA GLU A 64 -15.82 -18.25 -16.71
C GLU A 64 -14.82 -17.76 -15.65
N LYS A 65 -14.55 -18.58 -14.62
CA LYS A 65 -13.57 -18.28 -13.58
C LYS A 65 -12.13 -18.14 -14.12
N ALA A 66 -11.75 -18.95 -15.11
CA ALA A 66 -10.44 -18.85 -15.73
C ALA A 66 -10.26 -17.54 -16.52
N GLU A 67 -11.30 -17.07 -17.22
CA GLU A 67 -11.30 -15.79 -17.93
C GLU A 67 -11.22 -14.61 -16.94
N GLU A 68 -11.96 -14.67 -15.82
CA GLU A 68 -11.84 -13.70 -14.71
C GLU A 68 -10.42 -13.68 -14.12
N ASN A 69 -9.87 -14.86 -13.79
CA ASN A 69 -8.52 -15.01 -13.23
C ASN A 69 -7.47 -14.44 -14.18
N GLY A 70 -7.58 -14.72 -15.49
CA GLY A 70 -6.67 -14.16 -16.50
C GLY A 70 -6.73 -12.63 -16.60
N THR A 71 -7.90 -12.03 -16.37
CA THR A 71 -8.05 -10.57 -16.30
C THR A 71 -7.37 -10.00 -15.05
N LEU A 72 -7.55 -10.66 -13.90
CA LEU A 72 -6.92 -10.29 -12.64
C LEU A 72 -5.39 -10.36 -12.73
N ILE A 73 -4.83 -11.43 -13.30
CA ILE A 73 -3.38 -11.62 -13.48
C ILE A 73 -2.78 -10.50 -14.34
N LYS A 74 -3.43 -10.17 -15.47
CA LYS A 74 -2.99 -9.06 -16.34
C LYS A 74 -2.99 -7.72 -15.61
N MET A 75 -4.01 -7.47 -14.80
CA MET A 75 -4.10 -6.26 -13.99
C MET A 75 -2.92 -6.16 -13.02
N PHE A 76 -2.65 -7.21 -12.24
CA PHE A 76 -1.54 -7.22 -11.27
C PHE A 76 -0.16 -7.14 -11.94
N SER A 77 0.00 -7.76 -13.11
CA SER A 77 1.25 -7.72 -13.87
C SER A 77 1.59 -6.32 -14.39
N ALA A 78 0.57 -5.49 -14.62
CA ALA A 78 0.74 -4.11 -15.12
C ALA A 78 1.04 -3.10 -14.00
N LEU A 79 0.83 -3.47 -12.74
CA LEU A 79 0.95 -2.53 -11.63
C LEU A 79 2.41 -2.38 -11.17
N PRO A 80 2.78 -1.17 -10.68
CA PRO A 80 4.07 -0.96 -10.05
C PRO A 80 4.27 -1.93 -8.88
N LYS A 81 5.38 -2.67 -8.93
CA LYS A 81 5.72 -3.68 -7.94
C LYS A 81 6.36 -3.04 -6.70
N LEU A 82 5.56 -2.29 -5.95
CA LEU A 82 5.98 -1.55 -4.76
C LEU A 82 5.70 -2.36 -3.49
N LEU A 83 6.55 -2.19 -2.47
CA LEU A 83 6.21 -2.61 -1.12
C LEU A 83 5.41 -1.50 -0.44
N GLN A 84 4.18 -1.81 -0.04
CA GLN A 84 3.36 -0.90 0.74
C GLN A 84 3.59 -1.14 2.22
N VAL A 85 3.73 -0.05 2.97
CA VAL A 85 3.90 -0.11 4.41
C VAL A 85 2.87 0.79 5.08
N ARG A 86 2.27 0.27 6.15
CA ARG A 86 1.47 1.05 7.08
C ARG A 86 2.07 0.99 8.47
N ILE A 87 2.19 2.14 9.12
CA ILE A 87 2.46 2.24 10.55
C ILE A 87 1.23 2.85 11.20
N PHE A 88 0.67 2.16 12.19
CA PHE A 88 -0.62 2.53 12.77
C PHE A 88 -0.74 2.16 14.26
N ASP A 89 -1.44 3.01 15.00
CA ASP A 89 -1.92 2.73 16.36
C ASP A 89 -3.45 2.55 16.33
N ASP A 90 -4.13 2.76 17.46
CA ASP A 90 -5.59 2.60 17.54
C ASP A 90 -6.35 3.85 17.05
N THR A 91 -5.64 4.96 16.80
CA THR A 91 -6.20 6.28 16.47
C THR A 91 -5.70 6.85 15.15
N LYS A 92 -4.48 6.52 14.75
CA LYS A 92 -3.78 7.10 13.60
C LYS A 92 -3.17 6.00 12.75
N SER A 93 -3.14 6.22 11.43
CA SER A 93 -2.47 5.35 10.48
C SER A 93 -1.77 6.14 9.39
N THR A 94 -0.59 5.67 8.99
CA THR A 94 0.20 6.20 7.88
C THR A 94 0.28 5.17 6.77
N TRP A 95 0.47 5.65 5.55
CA TRP A 95 0.71 4.83 4.37
C TRP A 95 1.90 5.38 3.60
N CYS A 96 2.75 4.48 3.13
CA CYS A 96 3.85 4.80 2.23
C CYS A 96 4.20 3.61 1.33
N THR A 97 5.09 3.88 0.37
CA THR A 97 5.74 2.83 -0.43
C THR A 97 7.24 2.87 -0.20
N ILE A 98 7.87 1.70 -0.26
CA ILE A 98 9.30 1.51 -0.11
C ILE A 98 9.79 0.69 -1.31
N ARG A 99 10.97 1.01 -1.82
CA ARG A 99 11.63 0.17 -2.82
C ARG A 99 12.38 -0.94 -2.10
N HIS A 100 12.32 -2.16 -2.63
CA HIS A 100 13.01 -3.31 -2.03
C HIS A 100 14.51 -3.09 -1.82
N VAL A 101 15.16 -2.32 -2.71
CA VAL A 101 16.59 -1.99 -2.61
C VAL A 101 16.94 -1.10 -1.41
N ASP A 102 15.97 -0.40 -0.84
CA ASP A 102 16.16 0.45 0.34
C ASP A 102 15.98 -0.35 1.65
N MET A 103 15.62 -1.63 1.58
CA MET A 103 15.43 -2.48 2.76
C MET A 103 16.71 -3.21 3.16
N MET A 104 16.94 -3.31 4.47
CA MET A 104 18.06 -4.12 5.01
C MET A 104 17.79 -5.64 4.97
N GLN A 105 16.52 -6.05 5.01
CA GLN A 105 16.09 -7.44 4.89
C GLN A 105 15.06 -7.53 3.78
N ASP A 106 15.03 -8.66 3.08
CA ASP A 106 13.99 -8.91 2.10
C ASP A 106 12.61 -9.01 2.78
N SER A 107 11.61 -8.45 2.11
CA SER A 107 10.22 -8.41 2.55
C SER A 107 9.61 -9.80 2.76
N PHE A 108 10.01 -10.78 1.94
CA PHE A 108 9.56 -12.17 2.05
C PHE A 108 10.01 -12.79 3.37
N SER A 109 11.28 -12.65 3.74
CA SER A 109 11.81 -13.12 5.02
C SER A 109 11.11 -12.46 6.21
N ILE A 110 10.77 -11.18 6.12
CA ILE A 110 10.00 -10.50 7.17
C ILE A 110 8.59 -11.12 7.25
N ALA A 111 7.91 -11.29 6.11
CA ALA A 111 6.57 -11.88 6.05
C ALA A 111 6.55 -13.33 6.57
N MET A 112 7.57 -14.13 6.28
CA MET A 112 7.67 -15.51 6.79
C MET A 112 7.90 -15.58 8.31
N LYS A 113 8.52 -14.56 8.91
CA LYS A 113 8.73 -14.48 10.37
C LYS A 113 7.50 -13.95 11.11
N HIS A 114 6.77 -13.03 10.50
CA HIS A 114 5.78 -12.21 11.21
C HIS A 114 4.36 -12.25 10.64
N GLY A 115 4.18 -12.79 9.43
CA GLY A 115 2.96 -12.62 8.64
C GLY A 115 2.82 -11.20 8.09
N VAL A 116 1.58 -10.84 7.73
CA VAL A 116 1.24 -9.52 7.15
C VAL A 116 1.41 -8.37 8.15
N THR A 117 1.18 -8.63 9.44
CA THR A 117 1.33 -7.64 10.52
C THR A 117 2.57 -7.95 11.34
N VAL A 118 3.57 -7.08 11.25
CA VAL A 118 4.83 -7.21 11.96
C VAL A 118 4.67 -6.77 13.41
N ARG A 119 4.58 -7.75 14.31
CA ARG A 119 4.37 -7.52 15.75
C ARG A 119 5.48 -6.68 16.39
N GLY A 120 5.10 -5.97 17.44
CA GLY A 120 5.97 -5.07 18.19
C GLY A 120 5.69 -3.60 17.90
N GLN A 121 6.41 -2.72 18.59
CA GLN A 121 6.32 -1.28 18.39
C GLN A 121 7.41 -0.84 17.41
N TRP A 122 6.97 -0.36 16.26
CA TRP A 122 7.79 0.22 15.21
C TRP A 122 7.67 1.72 15.24
N HIS A 123 8.74 2.40 14.83
CA HIS A 123 8.82 3.83 14.72
C HIS A 123 9.12 4.20 13.28
N VAL A 124 8.46 5.24 12.79
CA VAL A 124 8.75 5.84 11.48
C VAL A 124 9.06 7.32 11.66
N LEU A 125 10.26 7.71 11.23
CA LEU A 125 10.62 9.11 10.99
C LEU A 125 10.38 9.37 9.51
N ALA A 126 9.55 10.35 9.19
CA ALA A 126 9.15 10.61 7.80
C ALA A 126 8.87 12.09 7.55
N VAL A 127 8.86 12.45 6.27
CA VAL A 127 8.21 13.69 5.82
C VAL A 127 6.72 13.39 5.63
N LEU A 128 5.87 14.28 6.12
CA LEU A 128 4.43 14.21 5.91
C LEU A 128 4.11 14.70 4.49
N ASP A 129 3.48 13.87 3.66
CA ASP A 129 3.16 14.21 2.27
C ASP A 129 1.69 14.59 2.09
N ALA A 130 0.79 13.93 2.81
CA ALA A 130 -0.66 14.12 2.66
C ALA A 130 -1.43 13.90 3.97
N LEU A 131 -2.49 14.68 4.17
CA LEU A 131 -3.36 14.61 5.35
C LEU A 131 -4.54 13.62 5.14
N PRO A 132 -5.12 13.07 6.22
CA PRO A 132 -6.43 12.44 6.19
C PRO A 132 -7.49 13.42 5.68
N ASP A 133 -8.50 12.89 4.99
CA ASP A 133 -9.64 13.65 4.48
C ASP A 133 -9.26 14.86 3.61
N ASP A 134 -8.09 14.76 2.96
CA ASP A 134 -7.68 15.60 1.82
C ASP A 134 -8.53 15.21 0.59
N THR A 135 -9.84 15.39 0.75
CA THR A 135 -10.91 15.09 -0.20
C THR A 135 -11.41 16.34 -0.90
N GLU A 136 -10.88 17.52 -0.55
CA GLU A 136 -11.06 18.73 -1.34
C GLU A 136 -10.35 18.50 -2.67
N LEU A 137 -11.10 17.93 -3.62
CA LEU A 137 -10.71 17.97 -5.00
C LEU A 137 -10.60 19.46 -5.35
N ASP A 138 -9.40 19.88 -5.73
CA ASP A 138 -9.19 21.26 -6.15
C ASP A 138 -10.05 21.52 -7.40
N GLU A 139 -11.18 22.20 -7.21
CA GLU A 139 -12.13 22.48 -8.28
C GLU A 139 -11.45 23.22 -9.45
N LYS A 140 -10.43 24.02 -9.16
CA LYS A 140 -9.62 24.68 -10.19
C LYS A 140 -8.75 23.70 -10.96
N ALA A 141 -8.30 22.60 -10.35
CA ALA A 141 -7.54 21.59 -11.08
C ALA A 141 -8.38 20.98 -12.20
N PHE A 142 -9.69 20.82 -12.01
CA PHE A 142 -10.59 20.33 -13.06
C PHE A 142 -10.78 21.32 -14.22
N GLU A 143 -10.63 22.63 -14.01
CA GLU A 143 -10.71 23.63 -15.09
C GLU A 143 -9.64 23.42 -16.17
N TYR A 144 -8.50 22.83 -15.80
CA TYR A 144 -7.38 22.55 -16.70
C TYR A 144 -7.33 21.10 -17.19
N MET A 145 -8.24 20.23 -16.73
CA MET A 145 -8.27 18.83 -17.15
C MET A 145 -8.87 18.68 -18.55
N THR A 146 -8.15 17.97 -19.41
CA THR A 146 -8.72 17.47 -20.66
C THR A 146 -9.62 16.25 -20.40
N ASP A 147 -10.40 15.83 -21.40
CA ASP A 147 -11.19 14.59 -21.31
C ASP A 147 -10.31 13.36 -21.01
N LEU A 148 -9.07 13.35 -21.52
CA LEU A 148 -8.11 12.29 -21.23
C LEU A 148 -7.67 12.33 -19.77
N ASP A 149 -7.43 13.51 -19.22
CA ASP A 149 -7.04 13.69 -17.80
C ASP A 149 -8.18 13.27 -16.87
N ASN A 150 -9.43 13.59 -17.22
CA ASN A 150 -10.61 13.15 -16.49
C ASN A 150 -10.75 11.61 -16.47
N GLY A 151 -10.52 10.95 -17.61
CA GLY A 151 -10.51 9.50 -17.70
C GLY A 151 -9.38 8.88 -16.86
N TYR A 152 -8.18 9.45 -16.94
CA TYR A 152 -7.03 9.04 -16.15
C TYR A 152 -7.26 9.22 -14.65
N PHE A 153 -7.78 10.37 -14.22
CA PHE A 153 -8.10 10.65 -12.82
C PHE A 153 -9.08 9.63 -12.25
N THR A 154 -10.16 9.32 -12.99
CA THR A 154 -11.14 8.31 -12.60
C THR A 154 -10.50 6.93 -12.44
N ALA A 155 -9.66 6.51 -13.39
CA ALA A 155 -8.95 5.24 -13.31
C ALA A 155 -7.97 5.19 -12.12
N LEU A 156 -7.23 6.27 -11.89
CA LEU A 156 -6.28 6.38 -10.77
C LEU A 156 -6.99 6.31 -9.43
N LEU A 157 -8.16 6.96 -9.29
CA LEU A 157 -8.96 6.90 -8.07
C LEU A 157 -9.41 5.47 -7.75
N HIS A 158 -9.83 4.71 -8.76
CA HIS A 158 -10.18 3.29 -8.61
C HIS A 158 -8.96 2.44 -8.20
N ILE A 159 -7.79 2.67 -8.78
CA ILE A 159 -6.57 1.96 -8.39
C ILE A 159 -6.17 2.32 -6.95
N ARG A 160 -6.29 3.60 -6.57
CA ARG A 160 -6.01 4.06 -5.20
C ARG A 160 -6.93 3.41 -4.18
N THR A 161 -8.22 3.19 -4.47
CA THR A 161 -9.11 2.51 -3.53
C THR A 161 -8.78 1.03 -3.37
N MET A 162 -8.28 0.38 -4.43
CA MET A 162 -7.84 -1.02 -4.37
C MET A 162 -6.52 -1.20 -3.62
N MET A 163 -5.54 -0.31 -3.82
CA MET A 163 -4.18 -0.53 -3.34
C MET A 163 -3.39 0.73 -2.95
N GLY A 164 -4.03 1.88 -2.82
CA GLY A 164 -3.38 3.10 -2.38
C GLY A 164 -3.56 3.38 -0.88
N ARG A 165 -3.19 4.62 -0.52
CA ARG A 165 -3.53 5.27 0.74
C ARG A 165 -5.04 5.45 0.86
N ARG A 166 -5.63 5.01 1.98
CA ARG A 166 -7.04 5.26 2.33
C ARG A 166 -7.26 6.75 2.63
N PHE A 167 -8.49 7.24 2.47
CA PHE A 167 -8.77 8.67 2.67
C PHE A 167 -8.49 9.14 4.10
N ASN A 168 -8.68 8.28 5.10
CA ASN A 168 -8.43 8.57 6.51
C ASN A 168 -6.98 8.29 6.98
N GLU A 169 -6.05 7.98 6.08
CA GLU A 169 -4.64 7.70 6.39
C GLU A 169 -3.76 8.91 6.07
N TYR A 170 -2.72 9.16 6.87
CA TYR A 170 -1.66 10.10 6.49
C TYR A 170 -0.78 9.49 5.38
N GLY A 171 -0.39 10.28 4.39
CA GLY A 171 0.63 9.89 3.40
C GLY A 171 2.00 10.34 3.86
N ILE A 172 3.00 9.47 3.83
CA ILE A 172 4.35 9.82 4.29
C ILE A 172 5.45 9.33 3.34
N SER A 173 6.56 10.05 3.34
CA SER A 173 7.82 9.65 2.72
C SER A 173 8.82 9.24 3.82
N PRO A 174 9.03 7.93 4.05
CA PRO A 174 9.81 7.46 5.18
C PRO A 174 11.30 7.81 5.01
N LEU A 175 11.87 8.43 6.04
CA LEU A 175 13.32 8.64 6.18
C LEU A 175 13.97 7.45 6.89
N ALA A 176 13.28 6.87 7.87
CA ALA A 176 13.71 5.66 8.57
C ALA A 176 12.52 4.95 9.20
N ILE A 177 12.48 3.61 9.07
CA ILE A 177 11.58 2.73 9.82
C ILE A 177 12.43 1.81 10.68
N PHE A 178 12.19 1.79 11.98
CA PHE A 178 13.05 1.07 12.91
C PHE A 178 12.29 0.59 14.14
N ARG A 179 12.91 -0.37 14.83
CA ARG A 179 12.48 -0.83 16.15
C ARG A 179 13.51 -0.38 17.17
N LYS A 180 13.05 0.07 18.34
CA LYS A 180 13.96 0.35 19.45
C LYS A 180 14.62 -0.95 19.91
N LEU A 181 15.95 -0.96 19.97
CA LEU A 181 16.71 -2.04 20.58
C LEU A 181 16.54 -1.92 22.10
N THR A 182 16.16 -3.03 22.74
CA THR A 182 16.12 -3.18 24.20
C THR A 182 17.32 -3.98 24.67
#